data_AF-E5DDQ5-F1
#
_entry.id   AF-E5DDQ5-F1
#
_cell.length_a   1.000
_cell.length_b   1.000
_cell.length_c   1.000
_cell.angle_alpha   90.00
_cell.angle_beta   90.00
_cell.angle_gamma   90.00
#
_symmetry.space_group_name_H-M   'P 1'
#
loop_
_entity.id
_entity.type
_entity.pdbx_description
1 polymer ?
#
loop_
_entity_poly.entity_id
_entity_poly.type
_entity_poly.pdbx_seq_one_letter_code
_entity_poly.pdbx_strand_id
1 'polypeptide(L)'
;TSTENRLYIGWFGCLMIPTLLTAASCYIIAFIAAPPVDIDGIREPVAGSLLYGNNIISGAVIPSSNAIGIHFYPIWEAASVDEWLYNGGPYQLIVFHFLLGVASYMGREWELSYRLGMRPWIFVAFSAPVAAASAVFLVYPIGQGSFSDGMPLGISGTFNFMIVFQAEHNILMHPFHMAGVAGVFGGSLFSAMHGSLVTSSLIRET
;
A
#
# COMPACT_ATOMS: atom_id res chain seq x y z
N THR A 1 -5.38 -25.68 9.30
CA THR A 1 -6.54 -24.81 9.64
C THR A 1 -6.90 -24.89 11.12
N SER A 2 -5.91 -25.00 12.03
CA SER A 2 -6.16 -25.10 13.49
C SER A 2 -6.64 -23.76 14.06
N THR A 3 -7.65 -23.80 14.94
CA THR A 3 -8.12 -22.65 15.74
C THR A 3 -7.29 -22.43 17.00
N GLU A 4 -6.47 -23.41 17.40
CA GLU A 4 -5.64 -23.34 18.61
C GLU A 4 -4.31 -22.62 18.38
N ASN A 5 -3.98 -22.29 17.13
CA ASN A 5 -2.77 -21.53 16.82
C ASN A 5 -2.90 -20.10 17.37
N ARG A 6 -1.84 -19.60 18.02
CA ARG A 6 -1.76 -18.22 18.53
C ARG A 6 -2.10 -17.17 17.47
N LEU A 7 -1.69 -17.42 16.23
CA LEU A 7 -2.09 -16.68 15.04
C LEU A 7 -2.63 -17.69 14.03
N TYR A 8 -3.88 -17.51 13.61
CA TYR A 8 -4.49 -18.36 12.59
C TYR A 8 -3.68 -18.31 11.29
N ILE A 9 -3.43 -19.46 10.66
CA ILE A 9 -2.72 -19.53 9.37
C ILE A 9 -3.79 -19.56 8.26
N GLY A 10 -4.50 -20.68 8.13
CA GLY A 10 -5.49 -20.88 7.06
C GLY A 10 -4.83 -21.14 5.70
N TRP A 11 -5.64 -21.43 4.68
CA TRP A 11 -5.15 -21.59 3.31
C TRP A 11 -4.62 -20.28 2.74
N PHE A 12 -5.32 -19.17 3.04
CA PHE A 12 -4.88 -17.85 2.63
C PHE A 12 -3.58 -17.42 3.33
N GLY A 13 -3.36 -17.86 4.57
CA GLY A 13 -2.11 -17.61 5.29
C GLY A 13 -0.88 -18.17 4.60
N CYS A 14 -1.01 -19.28 3.87
CA CYS A 14 0.09 -19.88 3.12
C CYS A 14 0.61 -18.96 2.00
N LEU A 15 -0.24 -18.11 1.43
CA LEU A 15 0.16 -17.09 0.44
C LEU A 15 0.51 -15.76 1.12
N MET A 16 -0.33 -15.33 2.06
CA MET A 16 -0.20 -14.05 2.77
C MET A 16 1.15 -13.91 3.48
N ILE A 17 1.59 -14.94 4.21
CA ILE A 17 2.80 -14.87 5.03
C ILE A 17 4.05 -14.64 4.18
N PRO A 18 4.39 -15.49 3.19
CA PRO A 18 5.61 -15.29 2.42
C PRO A 18 5.59 -14.00 1.59
N THR A 19 4.44 -13.58 1.05
CA THR A 19 4.37 -12.35 0.26
C THR A 19 4.54 -11.11 1.13
N LEU A 20 3.86 -11.01 2.28
CA LEU A 20 4.01 -9.88 3.19
C LEU A 20 5.41 -9.83 3.82
N LEU A 21 6.01 -10.97 4.16
CA LEU A 21 7.40 -11.00 4.65
C LEU A 21 8.40 -10.52 3.60
N THR A 22 8.22 -10.94 2.34
CA THR A 22 9.05 -10.49 1.22
C THR A 22 8.91 -8.99 1.01
N ALA A 23 7.68 -8.48 0.90
CA ALA A 23 7.42 -7.05 0.74
C ALA A 23 7.99 -6.21 1.90
N ALA A 24 7.77 -6.64 3.15
CA ALA A 24 8.27 -5.92 4.33
C ALA A 24 9.80 -5.90 4.38
N SER A 25 10.45 -7.04 4.13
CA SER A 25 11.92 -7.13 4.13
C SER A 25 12.55 -6.23 3.06
N CYS A 26 12.01 -6.25 1.84
CA CYS A 26 12.49 -5.43 0.73
C CYS A 26 12.26 -3.95 1.02
N TYR A 27 11.08 -3.57 1.52
CA TYR A 27 10.77 -2.19 1.90
C TYR A 27 11.73 -1.65 2.95
N ILE A 28 11.97 -2.39 4.04
CA ILE A 28 12.86 -1.96 5.13
C ILE A 28 14.27 -1.70 4.59
N ILE A 29 14.81 -2.64 3.80
CA ILE A 29 16.17 -2.50 3.25
C ILE A 29 16.23 -1.35 2.24
N ALA A 30 15.27 -1.25 1.33
CA ALA A 30 15.25 -0.22 0.30
C ALA A 30 15.10 1.18 0.90
N PHE A 31 14.20 1.35 1.87
CA PHE A 31 14.00 2.62 2.55
C PHE A 31 15.25 3.10 3.30
N ILE A 32 16.06 2.18 3.82
CA ILE A 32 17.30 2.52 4.53
C ILE A 32 18.44 2.79 3.55
N ALA A 33 18.63 1.93 2.54
CA ALA A 33 19.90 1.83 1.82
C ALA A 33 19.82 1.79 0.30
N ALA A 34 18.64 1.89 -0.33
CA ALA A 34 18.57 1.90 -1.80
C ALA A 34 19.32 3.11 -2.39
N PRO A 35 20.10 2.93 -3.46
CA PRO A 35 20.69 4.06 -4.19
C PRO A 35 19.59 4.90 -4.90
N PRO A 36 19.96 6.07 -5.45
CA PRO A 36 19.04 6.88 -6.25
C PRO A 36 18.46 6.13 -7.47
N VAL A 37 17.21 6.42 -7.80
CA VAL A 37 16.42 5.74 -8.84
C VAL A 37 15.99 6.71 -9.94
N ASP A 38 16.14 6.33 -11.21
CA ASP A 38 15.73 7.13 -12.37
C ASP A 38 14.22 6.99 -12.70
N ILE A 39 13.37 7.61 -11.87
CA ILE A 39 11.90 7.47 -11.92
C ILE A 39 11.31 7.87 -13.28
N ASP A 40 11.76 8.96 -13.88
CA ASP A 40 11.18 9.48 -15.13
C ASP A 40 11.85 8.90 -16.38
N GLY A 41 12.89 8.08 -16.23
CA GLY A 41 13.64 7.48 -17.34
C GLY A 41 14.46 8.49 -18.15
N ILE A 42 14.73 9.66 -17.58
CA ILE A 42 15.46 10.78 -18.20
C ILE A 42 16.91 10.87 -17.73
N ARG A 43 17.39 9.85 -17.00
CA ARG A 43 18.73 9.78 -16.40
C ARG A 43 18.94 10.84 -15.32
N GLU A 44 17.89 11.13 -14.55
CA GLU A 44 17.94 12.02 -13.38
C GLU A 44 17.53 11.26 -12.11
N PRO A 45 18.49 10.57 -11.44
CA PRO A 45 18.16 9.71 -10.31
C PRO A 45 17.71 10.51 -9.07
N VAL A 46 16.61 10.08 -8.47
CA VAL A 46 16.05 10.64 -7.25
C VAL A 46 16.50 9.81 -6.05
N ALA A 47 17.12 10.44 -5.05
CA ALA A 47 17.51 9.78 -3.81
C ALA A 47 16.30 9.60 -2.89
N GLY A 48 15.95 8.35 -2.56
CA GLY A 48 14.82 8.04 -1.69
C GLY A 48 15.19 7.53 -0.29
N SER A 49 16.40 7.00 -0.09
CA SER A 49 16.74 6.29 1.14
C SER A 49 17.44 7.15 2.20
N LEU A 50 17.43 6.66 3.45
CA LEU A 50 18.02 7.36 4.59
C LEU A 50 19.53 7.55 4.45
N LEU A 51 20.26 6.52 4.01
CA LEU A 51 21.71 6.59 3.83
C LEU A 51 22.13 7.56 2.71
N TYR A 52 21.20 7.91 1.82
CA TYR A 52 21.41 8.88 0.74
C TYR A 52 20.80 10.26 1.05
N GLY A 53 20.74 10.63 2.34
CA GLY A 53 20.48 12.00 2.77
C GLY A 53 19.01 12.33 3.06
N ASN A 54 18.12 11.33 3.11
CA ASN A 54 16.73 11.54 3.49
C ASN A 54 16.50 11.35 5.00
N ASN A 55 15.47 12.02 5.51
CA ASN A 55 14.89 11.74 6.82
C ASN A 55 13.59 10.93 6.66
N ILE A 56 12.88 10.65 7.76
CA ILE A 56 11.63 9.86 7.73
C ILE A 56 10.53 10.50 6.87
N ILE A 57 10.49 11.84 6.79
CA ILE A 57 9.48 12.57 6.02
C ILE A 57 9.83 12.56 4.53
N SER A 58 11.10 12.87 4.20
CA SER A 58 11.55 12.97 2.81
C SER A 58 11.82 11.61 2.16
N GLY A 59 12.08 10.57 2.96
CA GLY A 59 12.41 9.24 2.47
C GLY A 59 11.25 8.53 1.78
N ALA A 60 11.59 7.74 0.76
CA ALA A 60 10.65 6.92 0.00
C ALA A 60 11.38 5.75 -0.69
N VAL A 61 10.65 4.66 -0.95
CA VAL A 61 11.02 3.77 -2.06
C VAL A 61 10.43 4.35 -3.34
N ILE A 62 11.33 4.75 -4.25
CA ILE A 62 10.99 5.47 -5.48
C ILE A 62 10.36 4.51 -6.51
N PRO A 63 9.26 4.90 -7.19
CA PRO A 63 8.66 4.14 -8.28
C PRO A 63 9.65 3.69 -9.36
N SER A 64 9.30 2.60 -10.07
CA SER A 64 10.13 2.09 -11.16
C SER A 64 10.17 3.05 -12.34
N SER A 65 11.29 3.07 -13.05
CA SER A 65 11.54 4.00 -14.15
C SER A 65 10.45 4.00 -15.23
N ASN A 66 10.11 5.17 -15.76
CA ASN A 66 9.21 5.31 -16.90
C ASN A 66 9.76 4.64 -18.18
N ALA A 67 11.07 4.41 -18.26
CA ALA A 67 11.66 3.60 -19.34
C ALA A 67 11.18 2.14 -19.32
N ILE A 68 10.71 1.64 -18.17
CA ILE A 68 10.07 0.33 -18.02
C ILE A 68 8.57 0.39 -18.35
N GLY A 69 7.90 1.51 -18.06
CA GLY A 69 6.44 1.63 -18.23
C GLY A 69 5.69 0.58 -17.40
N ILE A 70 4.82 -0.21 -18.06
CA ILE A 70 4.07 -1.33 -17.45
C ILE A 70 4.76 -2.70 -17.58
N HIS A 71 5.99 -2.75 -18.09
CA HIS A 71 6.71 -4.02 -18.20
C HIS A 71 7.01 -4.60 -16.82
N PHE A 72 6.87 -5.92 -16.71
CA PHE A 72 7.21 -6.66 -15.51
C PHE A 72 8.72 -6.73 -15.36
N TYR A 73 9.27 -6.13 -14.30
CA TYR A 73 10.72 -5.99 -14.09
C TYR A 73 11.19 -6.70 -12.79
N PRO A 74 11.17 -8.04 -12.76
CA PRO A 74 11.74 -8.81 -11.67
C PRO A 74 13.27 -8.76 -11.70
N ILE A 75 13.90 -9.20 -10.60
CA ILE A 75 15.37 -9.17 -10.44
C ILE A 75 16.10 -9.86 -11.61
N TRP A 76 15.53 -10.94 -12.16
CA TRP A 76 16.15 -11.73 -13.23
C TRP A 76 16.00 -11.15 -14.63
N GLU A 77 15.25 -10.05 -14.82
CA GLU A 77 15.25 -9.30 -16.09
C GLU A 77 16.39 -8.28 -16.17
N ALA A 78 16.99 -7.92 -15.02
CA ALA A 78 18.14 -7.01 -14.98
C ALA A 78 19.45 -7.79 -15.24
N ALA A 79 20.42 -7.15 -15.88
CA ALA A 79 21.76 -7.71 -16.07
C ALA A 79 22.56 -7.78 -14.76
N SER A 80 22.21 -6.94 -13.78
CA SER A 80 22.82 -6.95 -12.44
C SER A 80 21.86 -6.41 -11.38
N VAL A 81 22.21 -6.63 -10.11
CA VAL A 81 21.49 -6.01 -8.98
C VAL A 81 21.61 -4.50 -9.01
N ASP A 82 22.74 -3.94 -9.44
CA ASP A 82 22.94 -2.50 -9.53
C ASP A 82 22.01 -1.85 -10.56
N GLU A 83 21.83 -2.49 -11.72
CA GLU A 83 20.86 -2.05 -12.73
C GLU A 83 19.43 -2.15 -12.19
N TRP A 84 19.09 -3.26 -11.52
CA TRP A 84 17.79 -3.44 -10.92
C TRP A 84 17.46 -2.34 -9.89
N LEU A 85 18.44 -1.96 -9.08
CA LEU A 85 18.31 -0.87 -8.12
C LEU A 85 18.18 0.50 -8.81
N TYR A 86 19.01 0.79 -9.82
CA TYR A 86 18.96 2.05 -10.57
C TYR A 86 17.59 2.29 -11.24
N ASN A 87 16.96 1.23 -11.75
CA ASN A 87 15.67 1.29 -12.42
C ASN A 87 14.45 1.19 -11.49
N GLY A 88 14.66 1.17 -10.16
CA GLY A 88 13.55 1.16 -9.18
C GLY A 88 12.83 -0.18 -9.06
N GLY A 89 13.53 -1.28 -9.37
CA GLY A 89 13.02 -2.65 -9.21
C GLY A 89 12.42 -2.98 -7.83
N PRO A 90 12.96 -2.49 -6.69
CA PRO A 90 12.35 -2.69 -5.37
C PRO A 90 10.87 -2.28 -5.30
N TYR A 91 10.47 -1.21 -6.00
CA TYR A 91 9.10 -0.72 -5.98
C TYR A 91 8.11 -1.76 -6.51
N GLN A 92 8.36 -2.31 -7.71
CA GLN A 92 7.50 -3.33 -8.30
C GLN A 92 7.44 -4.59 -7.41
N LEU A 93 8.59 -5.03 -6.89
CA LEU A 93 8.65 -6.20 -6.00
C LEU A 93 7.76 -5.98 -4.76
N ILE A 94 7.91 -4.84 -4.08
CA ILE A 94 7.15 -4.53 -2.87
C ILE A 94 5.66 -4.44 -3.20
N VAL A 95 5.28 -3.67 -4.21
CA VAL A 95 3.87 -3.43 -4.58
C VAL A 95 3.17 -4.75 -4.93
N PHE A 96 3.76 -5.59 -5.80
CA PHE A 96 3.10 -6.83 -6.22
C PHE A 96 2.96 -7.83 -5.07
N HIS A 97 4.01 -8.01 -4.25
CA HIS A 97 3.92 -8.89 -3.09
C HIS A 97 2.96 -8.34 -2.03
N PHE A 98 2.94 -7.03 -1.80
CA PHE A 98 2.02 -6.37 -0.88
C PHE A 98 0.56 -6.58 -1.32
N LEU A 99 0.22 -6.32 -2.58
CA LEU A 99 -1.15 -6.46 -3.09
C LEU A 99 -1.65 -7.92 -3.00
N LEU A 100 -0.82 -8.89 -3.36
CA LEU A 100 -1.13 -10.32 -3.16
C LEU A 100 -1.31 -10.66 -1.68
N GLY A 101 -0.46 -10.10 -0.82
CA GLY A 101 -0.51 -10.27 0.63
C GLY A 101 -1.79 -9.74 1.25
N VAL A 102 -2.20 -8.51 0.94
CA VAL A 102 -3.43 -7.90 1.50
C VAL A 102 -4.70 -8.52 0.92
N ALA A 103 -4.69 -8.95 -0.35
CA ALA A 103 -5.80 -9.73 -0.92
C ALA A 103 -5.95 -11.09 -0.20
N SER A 104 -4.83 -11.75 0.10
CA SER A 104 -4.83 -12.99 0.89
C SER A 104 -5.26 -12.73 2.34
N TYR A 105 -4.84 -11.61 2.94
CA TYR A 105 -5.27 -11.21 4.28
C TYR A 105 -6.79 -11.05 4.35
N MET A 106 -7.40 -10.40 3.36
CA MET A 106 -8.85 -10.29 3.22
C MET A 106 -9.52 -11.68 3.17
N GLY A 107 -8.99 -12.61 2.37
CA GLY A 107 -9.47 -14.00 2.34
C GLY A 107 -9.32 -14.73 3.69
N ARG A 108 -8.23 -14.46 4.42
CA ARG A 108 -7.98 -15.03 5.76
C ARG A 108 -8.97 -14.53 6.80
N GLU A 109 -9.42 -13.27 6.74
CA GLU A 109 -10.48 -12.76 7.61
C GLU A 109 -11.80 -13.54 7.42
N TRP A 110 -12.18 -13.76 6.15
CA TRP A 110 -13.33 -14.61 5.83
C TRP A 110 -13.13 -16.03 6.34
N GLU A 111 -11.97 -16.65 6.06
CA GLU A 111 -11.71 -18.04 6.41
C GLU A 111 -11.82 -18.27 7.93
N LEU A 112 -11.23 -17.39 8.74
CA LEU A 112 -11.31 -17.51 10.20
C LEU A 112 -12.74 -17.24 10.70
N SER A 113 -13.46 -16.27 10.13
CA SER A 113 -14.86 -16.03 10.49
C SER A 113 -15.72 -17.30 10.31
N TYR A 114 -15.47 -18.06 9.24
CA TYR A 114 -16.13 -19.34 9.00
C TYR A 114 -15.72 -20.40 10.03
N ARG A 115 -14.43 -20.52 10.37
CA ARG A 115 -13.97 -21.49 11.40
C ARG A 115 -14.59 -21.25 12.77
N LEU A 116 -14.87 -19.99 13.10
CA LEU A 116 -15.43 -19.59 14.39
C LEU A 116 -16.97 -19.49 14.38
N GLY A 117 -17.64 -19.82 13.27
CA GLY A 117 -19.10 -19.69 13.15
C GLY A 117 -19.60 -18.24 13.24
N MET A 118 -18.74 -17.27 12.91
CA MET A 118 -19.07 -15.84 12.92
C MET A 118 -19.85 -15.44 11.66
N ARG A 119 -20.48 -14.27 11.72
CA ARG A 119 -21.05 -13.59 10.56
C ARG A 119 -19.92 -13.19 9.59
N PRO A 120 -19.97 -13.53 8.29
CA PRO A 120 -18.80 -13.49 7.40
C PRO A 120 -18.64 -12.16 6.66
N TRP A 121 -18.76 -11.00 7.32
CA TRP A 121 -18.77 -9.69 6.63
C TRP A 121 -17.63 -8.74 7.02
N ILE A 122 -16.72 -9.16 7.91
CA ILE A 122 -15.56 -8.33 8.30
C ILE A 122 -14.68 -8.04 7.07
N PHE A 123 -14.39 -9.07 6.28
CA PHE A 123 -13.57 -8.94 5.07
C PHE A 123 -14.19 -8.00 4.01
N VAL A 124 -15.52 -7.85 4.01
CA VAL A 124 -16.22 -6.92 3.11
C VAL A 124 -15.97 -5.47 3.53
N ALA A 125 -15.84 -5.18 4.82
CA ALA A 125 -15.39 -3.86 5.26
C ALA A 125 -13.92 -3.63 4.89
N PHE A 126 -13.07 -4.65 5.06
CA PHE A 126 -11.65 -4.58 4.71
C PHE A 126 -11.39 -4.48 3.19
N SER A 127 -12.35 -4.84 2.34
CA SER A 127 -12.18 -4.68 0.89
C SER A 127 -12.08 -3.22 0.45
N ALA A 128 -12.62 -2.27 1.22
CA ALA A 128 -12.55 -0.84 0.89
C ALA A 128 -11.09 -0.31 0.85
N PRO A 129 -10.25 -0.48 1.90
CA PRO A 129 -8.85 -0.09 1.82
C PRO A 129 -8.03 -0.94 0.84
N VAL A 130 -8.35 -2.23 0.64
CA VAL A 130 -7.69 -3.05 -0.39
C VAL A 130 -7.95 -2.52 -1.80
N ALA A 131 -9.19 -2.08 -2.08
CA ALA A 131 -9.54 -1.44 -3.35
C ALA A 131 -8.82 -0.10 -3.53
N ALA A 132 -8.75 0.73 -2.50
CA ALA A 132 -8.02 2.00 -2.55
C ALA A 132 -6.52 1.80 -2.80
N ALA A 133 -5.88 0.82 -2.14
CA ALA A 133 -4.48 0.48 -2.39
C ALA A 133 -4.27 -0.04 -3.82
N SER A 134 -5.16 -0.89 -4.32
CA SER A 134 -5.12 -1.38 -5.70
C SER A 134 -5.30 -0.24 -6.72
N ALA A 135 -6.11 0.77 -6.40
CA ALA A 135 -6.32 1.92 -7.26
C ALA A 135 -5.03 2.73 -7.47
N VAL A 136 -4.30 3.05 -6.40
CA VAL A 136 -3.11 3.92 -6.46
C VAL A 136 -1.82 3.20 -6.85
N PHE A 137 -1.73 1.88 -6.62
CA PHE A 137 -0.51 1.11 -6.90
C PHE A 137 -0.58 0.24 -8.16
N LEU A 138 -1.77 0.02 -8.74
CA LEU A 138 -1.93 -0.85 -9.90
C LEU A 138 -2.82 -0.23 -10.98
N VAL A 139 -4.07 0.13 -10.64
CA VAL A 139 -5.03 0.59 -11.65
C VAL A 139 -4.59 1.92 -12.28
N TYR A 140 -4.18 2.89 -11.46
CA TYR A 140 -3.70 4.18 -11.96
C TYR A 140 -2.44 4.04 -12.83
N PRO A 141 -1.37 3.33 -12.39
CA PRO A 141 -0.25 2.99 -13.26
C PRO A 141 -0.61 2.36 -14.60
N ILE A 142 -1.53 1.38 -14.61
CA ILE A 142 -1.99 0.75 -15.85
C ILE A 142 -2.70 1.76 -16.75
N GLY A 143 -3.53 2.64 -16.16
CA GLY A 143 -4.25 3.69 -16.89
C GLY A 143 -3.33 4.75 -17.50
N GLN A 144 -2.25 5.11 -16.81
CA GLN A 144 -1.23 6.06 -17.32
C GLN A 144 -0.20 5.39 -18.24
N GLY A 145 -0.08 4.06 -18.19
CA GLY A 145 0.88 3.30 -18.99
C GLY A 145 2.27 3.19 -18.35
N SER A 146 2.41 3.54 -17.07
CA SER A 146 3.68 3.41 -16.35
C SER A 146 3.53 3.22 -14.84
N PHE A 147 4.37 2.37 -14.26
CA PHE A 147 4.54 2.29 -12.80
C PHE A 147 5.29 3.48 -12.20
N SER A 148 5.92 4.34 -13.00
CA SER A 148 6.50 5.62 -12.52
C SER A 148 5.43 6.55 -11.93
N ASP A 149 4.20 6.49 -12.45
CA ASP A 149 3.06 7.29 -11.99
C ASP A 149 2.32 6.66 -10.80
N GLY A 150 2.78 5.50 -10.34
CA GLY A 150 2.28 4.89 -9.11
C GLY A 150 2.66 5.72 -7.89
N MET A 151 1.80 5.71 -6.87
CA MET A 151 2.10 6.45 -5.64
C MET A 151 3.43 5.96 -5.02
N PRO A 152 4.41 6.85 -4.75
CA PRO A 152 5.67 6.47 -4.10
C PRO A 152 5.46 5.93 -2.68
N LEU A 153 6.33 5.03 -2.23
CA LEU A 153 6.26 4.47 -0.87
C LEU A 153 6.99 5.36 0.14
N GLY A 154 6.43 6.55 0.39
CA GLY A 154 6.98 7.53 1.33
C GLY A 154 6.03 8.71 1.58
N ILE A 155 6.30 9.48 2.65
CA ILE A 155 5.40 10.55 3.10
C ILE A 155 5.38 11.70 2.08
N SER A 156 6.53 12.31 1.80
CA SER A 156 6.63 13.38 0.79
C SER A 156 6.22 12.91 -0.61
N GLY A 157 6.54 11.67 -0.97
CA GLY A 157 6.14 11.08 -2.24
C GLY A 157 4.61 10.93 -2.38
N THR A 158 3.91 10.63 -1.29
CA THR A 158 2.43 10.64 -1.28
C THR A 158 1.88 12.03 -1.58
N PHE A 159 2.46 13.09 -1.00
CA PHE A 159 2.04 14.46 -1.30
C PHE A 159 2.32 14.85 -2.76
N ASN A 160 3.48 14.46 -3.29
CA ASN A 160 3.81 14.66 -4.70
C ASN A 160 2.75 14.02 -5.61
N PHE A 161 2.43 12.74 -5.38
CA PHE A 161 1.37 12.03 -6.11
C PHE A 161 0.04 12.78 -6.06
N MET A 162 -0.40 13.22 -4.88
CA MET A 162 -1.67 13.95 -4.74
C MET A 162 -1.70 15.29 -5.51
N ILE A 163 -0.59 16.03 -5.50
CA ILE A 163 -0.49 17.33 -6.20
C ILE A 163 -0.54 17.12 -7.72
N VAL A 164 0.22 16.15 -8.25
CA VAL A 164 0.21 15.81 -9.68
C VAL A 164 -1.18 15.30 -10.09
N PHE A 165 -1.78 14.42 -9.30
CA PHE A 165 -3.11 13.89 -9.57
C PHE A 165 -4.18 15.00 -9.58
N GLN A 166 -4.07 16.00 -8.69
CA GLN A 166 -4.94 17.18 -8.73
C GLN A 166 -4.71 18.01 -10.00
N ALA A 167 -3.46 18.21 -10.42
CA ALA A 167 -3.14 18.99 -11.62
C ALA A 167 -3.69 18.33 -12.90
N GLU A 168 -3.60 17.00 -13.00
CA GLU A 168 -4.02 16.25 -14.19
C GLU A 168 -5.52 15.94 -14.22
N HIS A 169 -6.13 15.66 -13.06
CA HIS A 169 -7.50 15.12 -13.01
C HIS A 169 -8.50 16.02 -12.30
N ASN A 170 -8.06 17.14 -11.70
CA ASN A 170 -8.90 18.03 -10.90
C ASN A 170 -9.74 17.26 -9.86
N ILE A 171 -9.11 16.33 -9.14
CA ILE A 171 -9.79 15.36 -8.26
C ILE A 171 -10.70 16.00 -7.22
N LEU A 172 -10.36 17.21 -6.75
CA LEU A 172 -11.21 17.94 -5.79
C LEU A 172 -12.63 18.20 -6.32
N MET A 173 -12.79 18.29 -7.65
CA MET A 173 -14.08 18.49 -8.30
C MET A 173 -14.81 17.19 -8.67
N HIS A 174 -14.19 16.03 -8.41
CA HIS A 174 -14.78 14.74 -8.74
C HIS A 174 -15.75 14.25 -7.64
N PRO A 175 -17.01 13.87 -7.96
CA PRO A 175 -18.02 13.53 -6.96
C PRO A 175 -17.65 12.29 -6.13
N PHE A 176 -16.93 11.31 -6.68
CA PHE A 176 -16.46 10.16 -5.90
C PHE A 176 -15.41 10.54 -4.85
N HIS A 177 -14.56 11.53 -5.13
CA HIS A 177 -13.64 12.03 -4.12
C HIS A 177 -14.39 12.77 -3.02
N MET A 178 -15.37 13.62 -3.36
CA MET A 178 -16.24 14.28 -2.38
C MET A 178 -17.00 13.27 -1.50
N ALA A 179 -17.51 12.19 -2.09
CA ALA A 179 -18.14 11.09 -1.34
C ALA A 179 -17.15 10.38 -0.41
N GLY A 180 -15.91 10.14 -0.85
CA GLY A 180 -14.83 9.63 -0.02
C GLY A 180 -14.50 10.53 1.17
N VAL A 181 -14.40 11.85 0.94
CA VAL A 181 -14.19 12.87 1.98
C VAL A 181 -15.33 12.84 3.00
N ALA A 182 -16.58 12.83 2.53
CA ALA A 182 -17.75 12.70 3.41
C ALA A 182 -17.70 11.41 4.24
N GLY A 183 -17.27 10.30 3.62
CA GLY A 183 -17.09 9.00 4.29
C GLY A 183 -16.07 9.05 5.43
N VAL A 184 -14.88 9.60 5.21
CA VAL A 184 -13.83 9.63 6.25
C VAL A 184 -14.12 10.67 7.35
N PHE A 185 -14.67 11.83 7.00
CA PHE A 185 -15.09 12.84 7.98
C PHE A 185 -16.29 12.36 8.80
N GLY A 186 -17.30 11.80 8.16
CA GLY A 186 -18.44 11.17 8.83
C GLY A 186 -17.99 10.01 9.73
N GLY A 187 -17.11 9.14 9.23
CA GLY A 187 -16.55 8.02 10.02
C GLY A 187 -15.81 8.50 11.27
N SER A 188 -15.00 9.56 11.17
CA SER A 188 -14.30 10.16 12.31
C SER A 188 -15.28 10.77 13.32
N LEU A 189 -16.28 11.52 12.84
CA LEU A 189 -17.33 12.11 13.67
C LEU A 189 -18.12 11.04 14.43
N PHE A 190 -18.56 9.99 13.73
CA PHE A 190 -19.36 8.92 14.33
C PHE A 190 -18.54 8.04 15.27
N SER A 191 -17.25 7.82 14.99
CA SER A 191 -16.34 7.14 15.92
C SER A 191 -16.23 7.90 17.24
N ALA A 192 -15.99 9.21 17.18
CA ALA A 192 -15.93 10.07 18.36
C ALA A 192 -17.29 10.13 19.10
N MET A 193 -18.38 10.29 18.37
CA MET A 193 -19.74 10.32 18.92
C MET A 193 -20.08 9.01 19.63
N HIS A 194 -19.84 7.86 19.00
CA HIS A 194 -20.09 6.55 19.59
C HIS A 194 -19.29 6.36 20.88
N GLY A 195 -17.98 6.65 20.84
CA GLY A 195 -17.12 6.60 22.02
C GLY A 195 -17.63 7.48 23.16
N SER A 196 -18.04 8.71 22.85
CA SER A 196 -18.58 9.65 23.84
C SER A 196 -19.89 9.16 24.48
N LEU A 197 -20.83 8.64 23.68
CA LEU A 197 -22.14 8.19 24.15
C LEU A 197 -22.02 6.95 25.03
N VAL A 198 -21.25 5.95 24.58
CA VAL A 198 -21.00 4.72 25.36
C VAL A 198 -20.34 5.08 26.69
N THR A 199 -19.29 5.91 26.65
CA THR A 199 -18.55 6.30 27.87
C THR A 199 -19.43 7.10 28.84
N SER A 200 -20.30 7.97 28.32
CA SER A 200 -21.17 8.82 29.16
C SER A 200 -22.28 8.06 29.90
N SER A 201 -22.53 6.81 29.53
CA SER A 201 -23.67 6.01 30.02
C SER A 201 -23.26 4.70 30.68
N LEU A 202 -21.98 4.56 31.04
CA LEU A 202 -21.52 3.41 31.81
C LEU A 202 -22.30 3.32 33.13
N ILE A 203 -22.80 2.11 33.42
CA ILE A 203 -23.37 1.80 34.73
C ILE A 203 -22.24 1.90 35.75
N ARG A 204 -22.51 2.55 36.89
CA ARG A 204 -21.50 2.71 37.95
C ARG A 204 -21.19 1.34 38.57
N GLU A 205 -19.99 0.84 38.30
CA GLU A 205 -19.45 -0.40 38.86
C GLU A 205 -18.14 -0.18 39.66
N THR A 206 -17.65 1.07 39.73
CA THR A 206 -16.48 1.54 40.52
C THR A 206 -16.71 2.94 41.05
#